data_AF-A0A0B4E8W1-F1
#
_entry.id   AF-A0A0B4E8W1-F1
#
_cell.length_a   1.000
_cell.length_b   1.000
_cell.length_c   1.000
_cell.angle_alpha   90.00
_cell.angle_beta   90.00
_cell.angle_gamma   90.00
#
_symmetry.space_group_name_H-M   'P 1'
#
loop_
_entity.id
_entity.type
_entity.pdbx_description
1 polymer ?
#
loop_
_entity_poly.entity_id
_entity_poly.type
_entity_poly.pdbx_seq_one_letter_code
_entity_poly.pdbx_strand_id
1 'polypeptide(L)'
;MDLTIRDLRRHALSFDPEFSRLETIIEGLNNALKHLYDSELCIDWYGCMDEKYECETIYRLAILAFETYITSSATNLCNEYKNPQHFYNLSPDIILILTLSEYITSNTESSKTNLNNHNLDINNSPIYHGIKILNKERNLSKITKVLKSWRNQLVYIQYPVNTN
;
A
#
# COMPACT_ATOMS: atom_id res chain seq x y z
N MET A 1 22.89 -24.89 -15.50
CA MET A 1 22.29 -24.17 -16.64
C MET A 1 21.93 -22.81 -16.09
N ASP A 2 22.67 -21.78 -16.46
CA ASP A 2 22.45 -20.44 -15.91
C ASP A 2 21.17 -19.85 -16.53
N LEU A 3 20.31 -19.30 -15.68
CA LEU A 3 19.08 -18.65 -16.11
C LEU A 3 19.42 -17.36 -16.85
N THR A 4 18.79 -17.12 -18.00
CA THR A 4 18.96 -15.85 -18.70
C THR A 4 18.27 -14.73 -17.94
N ILE A 5 18.69 -13.47 -18.15
CA ILE A 5 18.02 -12.28 -17.58
C ILE A 5 16.52 -12.26 -17.96
N ARG A 6 16.19 -12.75 -19.16
CA ARG A 6 14.81 -12.88 -19.62
C ARG A 6 14.02 -13.91 -18.81
N ASP A 7 14.64 -15.04 -18.45
CA ASP A 7 14.01 -16.06 -17.62
C ASP A 7 13.82 -15.58 -16.18
N LEU A 8 14.82 -14.88 -15.62
CA LEU A 8 14.75 -14.26 -14.29
C LEU A 8 13.62 -13.22 -14.24
N ARG A 9 13.54 -12.34 -15.25
CA ARG A 9 12.45 -11.36 -15.36
C ARG A 9 11.09 -12.05 -15.44
N ARG A 10 10.94 -13.05 -16.33
CA ARG A 10 9.68 -13.76 -16.51
C ARG A 10 9.24 -14.42 -15.22
N HIS A 11 10.16 -15.11 -14.55
CA HIS A 11 9.91 -15.77 -13.27
C HIS A 11 9.45 -14.75 -12.22
N ALA A 12 10.22 -13.67 -12.02
CA ALA A 12 9.88 -12.61 -11.09
C ALA A 12 8.49 -12.01 -11.36
N LEU A 13 8.15 -11.69 -12.62
CA LEU A 13 6.83 -11.17 -12.97
C LEU A 13 5.69 -12.17 -12.74
N SER A 14 5.95 -13.47 -12.90
CA SER A 14 4.92 -14.51 -12.81
C SER A 14 4.69 -15.05 -11.40
N PHE A 15 5.71 -15.02 -10.54
CA PHE A 15 5.67 -15.62 -9.22
C PHE A 15 6.01 -14.60 -8.15
N ASP A 16 5.03 -14.29 -7.31
CA ASP A 16 5.17 -13.38 -6.18
C ASP A 16 4.36 -13.89 -4.98
N PRO A 17 4.99 -14.68 -4.10
CA PRO A 17 4.32 -15.21 -2.91
C PRO A 17 4.05 -14.12 -1.85
N GLU A 18 4.80 -13.02 -1.85
CA GLU A 18 4.56 -11.87 -0.95
C GLU A 18 3.29 -11.14 -1.37
N PHE A 19 3.10 -10.94 -2.66
CA PHE A 19 1.89 -10.34 -3.20
C PHE A 19 0.65 -11.21 -2.95
N SER A 20 0.77 -12.54 -3.09
CA SER A 20 -0.34 -13.45 -2.79
C SER A 20 -0.78 -13.40 -1.31
N ARG A 21 0.19 -13.27 -0.38
CA ARG A 21 -0.11 -13.05 1.05
C ARG A 21 -0.80 -11.70 1.28
N LEU A 22 -0.33 -10.65 0.60
CA LEU A 22 -0.98 -9.34 0.65
C LEU A 22 -2.43 -9.42 0.15
N GLU A 23 -2.68 -10.08 -0.99
CA GLU A 23 -4.04 -10.25 -1.52
C GLU A 23 -4.97 -10.93 -0.50
N THR A 24 -4.48 -11.96 0.20
CA THR A 24 -5.25 -12.66 1.24
C THR A 24 -5.59 -11.73 2.42
N ILE A 25 -4.63 -10.92 2.88
CA ILE A 25 -4.86 -9.94 3.95
C ILE A 25 -5.92 -8.92 3.52
N ILE A 26 -5.78 -8.38 2.29
CA ILE A 26 -6.69 -7.36 1.76
C ILE A 26 -8.10 -7.92 1.54
N GLU A 27 -8.24 -9.17 1.12
CA GLU A 27 -9.53 -9.84 1.06
C GLU A 27 -10.20 -9.91 2.43
N GLY A 28 -9.45 -10.30 3.47
CA GLY A 28 -9.95 -10.29 4.85
C GLY A 28 -10.41 -8.91 5.32
N LEU A 29 -9.62 -7.86 5.03
CA LEU A 29 -9.97 -6.48 5.40
C LEU A 29 -11.18 -5.95 4.62
N ASN A 30 -11.32 -6.29 3.34
CA ASN A 30 -12.52 -5.95 2.58
C ASN A 30 -13.77 -6.62 3.14
N ASN A 31 -13.66 -7.87 3.59
CA ASN A 31 -14.77 -8.56 4.25
C ASN A 31 -15.14 -7.89 5.58
N ALA A 32 -14.15 -7.40 6.34
CA ALA A 32 -14.38 -6.62 7.55
C ALA A 32 -15.10 -5.29 7.25
N LEU A 33 -14.66 -4.55 6.21
CA LEU A 33 -15.36 -3.33 5.77
C LEU A 33 -16.80 -3.64 5.36
N LYS A 34 -17.01 -4.70 4.59
CA LYS A 34 -18.34 -5.13 4.17
C LYS A 34 -19.22 -5.44 5.37
N HIS A 35 -18.70 -6.16 6.37
CA HIS A 35 -19.44 -6.43 7.59
C HIS A 35 -19.82 -5.14 8.33
N LEU A 36 -18.87 -4.21 8.49
CA LEU A 36 -19.10 -2.92 9.13
C LEU A 36 -20.24 -2.15 8.44
N TYR A 37 -20.25 -2.09 7.11
CA TYR A 37 -21.30 -1.42 6.34
C TYR A 37 -22.65 -2.14 6.39
N ASP A 38 -22.64 -3.47 6.21
CA ASP A 38 -23.86 -4.26 6.05
C ASP A 38 -24.55 -4.59 7.39
N SER A 39 -23.87 -4.41 8.52
CA SER A 39 -24.40 -4.74 9.85
C SER A 39 -24.36 -3.56 10.83
N GLU A 40 -23.17 -3.09 11.21
CA GLU A 40 -23.01 -2.12 12.30
C GLU A 40 -23.53 -0.74 11.89
N LEU A 41 -23.06 -0.20 10.76
CA LEU A 41 -23.48 1.12 10.27
C LEU A 41 -24.92 1.14 9.76
N CYS A 42 -25.45 0.01 9.29
CA CYS A 42 -26.84 -0.10 8.86
C CYS A 42 -27.83 -0.03 10.05
N ILE A 43 -27.37 -0.31 11.27
CA ILE A 43 -28.19 -0.34 12.49
C ILE A 43 -28.04 0.97 13.30
N ASP A 44 -27.18 1.90 12.89
CA ASP A 44 -27.00 3.19 13.56
C ASP A 44 -28.17 4.15 13.30
N TRP A 45 -29.32 3.83 13.91
CA TRP A 45 -30.55 4.63 13.83
C TRP A 45 -30.42 6.00 14.53
N TYR A 46 -29.43 6.14 15.41
CA TYR A 46 -29.20 7.36 16.20
C TYR A 46 -28.13 8.28 15.59
N GLY A 47 -27.45 7.87 14.50
CA GLY A 47 -26.39 8.64 13.85
C GLY A 47 -25.20 8.90 14.77
N CYS A 48 -24.92 7.98 15.68
CA CYS A 48 -23.85 8.10 16.68
C CYS A 48 -22.51 7.56 16.18
N MET A 49 -22.47 6.81 15.08
CA MET A 49 -21.24 6.27 14.50
C MET A 49 -20.68 7.22 13.43
N ASP A 50 -19.42 7.63 13.61
CA ASP A 50 -18.66 8.29 12.54
C ASP A 50 -17.99 7.21 11.68
N GLU A 51 -18.56 6.96 10.49
CA GLU A 51 -18.03 6.03 9.48
C GLU A 51 -16.50 6.15 9.30
N LYS A 52 -15.97 7.38 9.32
CA LYS A 52 -14.54 7.61 9.12
C LYS A 52 -13.72 6.99 10.23
N TYR A 53 -14.17 7.16 11.46
CA TYR A 53 -13.52 6.65 12.66
C TYR A 53 -13.57 5.12 12.70
N GLU A 54 -14.74 4.54 12.40
CA GLU A 54 -14.92 3.09 12.41
C GLU A 54 -14.06 2.39 11.34
N CYS A 55 -13.96 3.00 10.15
CA CYS A 55 -13.11 2.47 9.08
C CYS A 55 -11.61 2.63 9.36
N GLU A 56 -11.21 3.57 10.23
CA GLU A 56 -9.82 3.96 10.44
C GLU A 56 -8.96 2.77 10.87
N THR A 57 -9.44 1.95 11.79
CA THR A 57 -8.70 0.78 12.28
C THR A 57 -8.46 -0.23 11.15
N ILE A 58 -9.48 -0.50 10.32
CA ILE A 58 -9.36 -1.44 9.19
C ILE A 58 -8.36 -0.89 8.16
N TYR A 59 -8.43 0.41 7.86
CA TYR A 59 -7.50 1.05 6.95
C TYR A 59 -6.07 1.14 7.49
N ARG A 60 -5.86 1.31 8.80
CA ARG A 60 -4.52 1.25 9.41
C ARG A 60 -3.86 -0.10 9.16
N LEU A 61 -4.60 -1.20 9.33
CA LEU A 61 -4.11 -2.54 9.03
C LEU A 61 -3.76 -2.69 7.54
N ALA A 62 -4.58 -2.15 6.64
CA ALA A 62 -4.31 -2.17 5.21
C ALA A 62 -3.02 -1.44 4.86
N ILE A 63 -2.82 -0.22 5.38
CA ILE A 63 -1.61 0.57 5.15
C ILE A 63 -0.35 -0.16 5.63
N LEU A 64 -0.38 -0.76 6.82
CA LEU A 64 0.76 -1.53 7.33
C LEU A 64 1.07 -2.75 6.44
N ALA A 65 0.03 -3.47 5.99
CA ALA A 65 0.22 -4.59 5.06
C ALA A 65 0.83 -4.12 3.72
N PHE A 66 0.40 -2.96 3.22
CA PHE A 66 0.98 -2.36 2.01
C PHE A 66 2.44 -1.96 2.22
N GLU A 67 2.77 -1.30 3.33
CA GLU A 67 4.15 -0.92 3.67
C GLU A 67 5.06 -2.13 3.72
N THR A 68 4.63 -3.20 4.40
CA THR A 68 5.43 -4.42 4.53
C THR A 68 5.70 -5.07 3.17
N TYR A 69 4.71 -5.04 2.26
CA TYR A 69 4.92 -5.52 0.88
C TYR A 69 5.88 -4.62 0.08
N ILE A 70 5.76 -3.29 0.23
CA ILE A 70 6.64 -2.32 -0.45
C ILE A 70 8.09 -2.51 0.00
N THR A 71 8.32 -2.56 1.31
CA THR A 71 9.67 -2.67 1.87
C THR A 71 10.30 -4.02 1.53
N SER A 72 9.58 -5.13 1.69
CA SER A 72 10.07 -6.46 1.28
C SER A 72 10.38 -6.53 -0.21
N SER A 73 9.49 -6.02 -1.08
CA SER A 73 9.73 -5.99 -2.52
C SER A 73 10.98 -5.18 -2.89
N ALA A 74 11.15 -4.00 -2.29
CA ALA A 74 12.31 -3.15 -2.54
C ALA A 74 13.59 -3.78 -2.01
N THR A 75 13.59 -4.37 -0.82
CA THR A 75 14.77 -5.08 -0.29
C THR A 75 15.11 -6.28 -1.19
N ASN A 76 14.14 -7.12 -1.52
CA ASN A 76 14.38 -8.32 -2.31
C ASN A 76 14.88 -8.04 -3.73
N LEU A 77 14.36 -7.00 -4.39
CA LEU A 77 14.73 -6.66 -5.77
C LEU A 77 15.90 -5.69 -5.87
N CYS A 78 16.08 -4.80 -4.88
CA CYS A 78 17.04 -3.70 -4.96
C CYS A 78 18.22 -3.84 -3.98
N ASN A 79 18.43 -5.00 -3.34
CA ASN A 79 19.53 -5.23 -2.37
C ASN A 79 20.94 -4.87 -2.89
N GLU A 80 21.15 -4.77 -4.21
CA GLU A 80 22.41 -4.32 -4.81
C GLU A 80 22.56 -2.78 -4.85
N TYR A 81 21.47 -2.02 -4.73
CA TYR A 81 21.45 -0.56 -4.79
C TYR A 81 21.50 0.06 -3.40
N LYS A 82 22.52 0.90 -3.15
CA LYS A 82 22.77 1.57 -1.86
C LYS A 82 21.69 2.57 -1.43
N ASN A 83 20.70 2.91 -2.27
CA ASN A 83 19.66 3.90 -1.92
C ASN A 83 18.26 3.46 -2.40
N PRO A 84 17.44 2.83 -1.53
CA PRO A 84 16.07 2.41 -1.83
C PRO A 84 15.13 3.56 -2.19
N GLN A 85 15.45 4.79 -1.77
CA GLN A 85 14.57 5.95 -1.88
C GLN A 85 14.19 6.28 -3.33
N HIS A 86 15.12 6.06 -4.27
CA HIS A 86 14.87 6.29 -5.70
C HIS A 86 13.73 5.40 -6.23
N PHE A 87 13.58 4.19 -5.70
CA PHE A 87 12.56 3.24 -6.14
C PHE A 87 11.18 3.56 -5.60
N TYR A 88 11.09 4.15 -4.41
CA TYR A 88 9.82 4.63 -3.87
C TYR A 88 9.28 5.82 -4.65
N ASN A 89 10.17 6.67 -5.17
CA ASN A 89 9.81 7.84 -5.97
C ASN A 89 9.23 7.51 -7.35
N LEU A 90 9.20 6.25 -7.76
CA LEU A 90 8.58 5.81 -9.01
C LEU A 90 7.05 5.99 -9.02
N SER A 91 6.42 6.06 -7.84
CA SER A 91 4.98 6.28 -7.75
C SER A 91 4.63 7.17 -6.54
N PRO A 92 3.86 8.26 -6.75
CA PRO A 92 3.41 9.11 -5.65
C PRO A 92 2.51 8.35 -4.66
N ASP A 93 1.78 7.34 -5.12
CA ASP A 93 0.93 6.51 -4.28
C ASP A 93 1.75 5.68 -3.28
N ILE A 94 2.95 5.22 -3.68
CA ILE A 94 3.87 4.47 -2.81
C ILE A 94 4.41 5.39 -1.72
N ILE A 95 4.80 6.61 -2.07
CA ILE A 95 5.23 7.63 -1.11
C ILE A 95 4.12 7.91 -0.10
N LEU A 96 2.88 8.06 -0.58
CA LEU A 96 1.74 8.30 0.31
C LEU A 96 1.52 7.13 1.27
N ILE A 97 1.56 5.88 0.80
CA ILE A 97 1.43 4.70 1.66
C ILE A 97 2.52 4.67 2.74
N LEU A 98 3.78 4.92 2.37
CA LEU A 98 4.90 4.97 3.31
C LEU A 98 4.77 6.12 4.32
N THR A 99 4.25 7.26 3.90
CA THR A 99 4.00 8.40 4.78
C THR A 99 2.89 8.09 5.79
N LEU A 100 1.82 7.43 5.32
CA LEU A 100 0.72 6.98 6.19
C LEU A 100 1.21 5.92 7.19
N SER A 101 2.07 4.99 6.78
CA SER A 101 2.62 3.97 7.69
C SER A 101 3.58 4.56 8.71
N GLU A 102 4.42 5.53 8.32
CA GLU A 102 5.27 6.28 9.25
C GLU A 102 4.43 7.02 10.29
N TYR A 103 3.33 7.65 9.89
CA TYR A 103 2.39 8.27 10.82
C TYR A 103 1.78 7.25 11.80
N ILE A 104 1.40 6.06 11.33
CA ILE A 104 0.83 4.99 12.18
C ILE A 104 1.84 4.51 13.24
N THR A 105 3.11 4.37 12.86
CA THR A 105 4.14 3.69 13.67
C THR A 105 4.96 4.63 14.55
N SER A 106 5.29 5.83 14.07
CA SER A 106 6.21 6.74 14.76
C SER A 106 5.51 7.86 15.53
N ASN A 107 4.33 8.31 15.07
CA ASN A 107 3.55 9.42 15.64
C ASN A 107 4.39 10.67 16.04
N THR A 108 5.52 10.90 15.35
CA THR A 108 6.44 12.00 15.60
C THR A 108 5.92 13.31 14.99
N GLU A 109 6.44 14.46 15.43
CA GLU A 109 6.12 15.75 14.81
C GLU A 109 6.49 15.82 13.31
N SER A 110 7.54 15.10 12.90
CA SER A 110 7.91 15.00 11.48
C SER A 110 6.86 14.24 10.67
N SER A 111 6.32 13.13 11.19
CA SER A 111 5.27 12.36 10.52
C SER A 111 3.98 13.18 10.34
N LYS A 112 3.66 14.02 11.33
CA LYS A 112 2.53 14.98 11.29
C LYS A 112 2.73 16.05 10.22
N THR A 113 3.96 16.55 10.07
CA THR A 113 4.31 17.53 9.03
C THR A 113 4.22 16.93 7.63
N ASN A 114 4.63 15.66 7.47
CA ASN A 114 4.56 14.95 6.19
C ASN A 114 3.12 14.68 5.73
N LEU A 115 2.17 14.47 6.65
CA LEU A 115 0.74 14.36 6.30
C LEU A 115 0.18 15.65 5.69
N ASN A 116 0.58 16.82 6.22
CA ASN A 116 0.13 18.11 5.69
C ASN A 116 0.59 18.33 4.24
N ASN A 117 1.76 17.82 3.85
CA ASN A 117 2.24 17.89 2.46
C ASN A 117 1.32 17.13 1.48
N HIS A 118 0.52 16.19 1.97
CA HIS A 118 -0.50 15.45 1.22
C HIS A 118 -1.92 16.02 1.41
N ASN A 119 -2.06 17.22 1.99
CA ASN A 119 -3.33 17.85 2.35
C ASN A 119 -4.20 16.99 3.29
N LEU A 120 -3.57 16.20 4.15
CA LEU A 120 -4.27 15.39 5.16
C LEU A 120 -4.28 16.10 6.51
N ASP A 121 -5.47 16.31 7.05
CA ASP A 121 -5.66 16.86 8.40
C ASP A 121 -5.57 15.74 9.43
N ILE A 122 -4.61 15.89 10.36
CA ILE A 122 -4.32 14.95 11.44
C ILE A 122 -5.54 14.77 12.37
N ASN A 123 -6.38 15.81 12.51
CA ASN A 123 -7.52 15.80 13.43
C ASN A 123 -8.81 15.26 12.80
N ASN A 124 -8.78 14.85 11.53
CA ASN A 124 -9.97 14.47 10.77
C ASN A 124 -9.75 13.16 10.02
N SER A 125 -9.43 12.08 10.73
CA SER A 125 -9.26 10.74 10.14
C SER A 125 -8.28 10.69 8.95
N PRO A 126 -6.99 10.99 9.18
CA PRO A 126 -5.99 11.11 8.12
C PRO A 126 -5.78 9.81 7.34
N ILE A 127 -5.94 8.64 7.98
CA ILE A 127 -5.78 7.35 7.29
C ILE A 127 -6.93 7.11 6.32
N TYR A 128 -8.16 7.40 6.77
CA TYR A 128 -9.34 7.30 5.94
C TYR A 128 -9.24 8.19 4.69
N HIS A 129 -8.83 9.45 4.84
CA HIS A 129 -8.65 10.33 3.68
C HIS A 129 -7.45 9.93 2.84
N GLY A 130 -6.38 9.41 3.44
CA GLY A 130 -5.25 8.83 2.72
C GLY A 130 -5.69 7.70 1.78
N ILE A 131 -6.51 6.77 2.26
CA ILE A 131 -7.12 5.72 1.42
C ILE A 131 -8.00 6.32 0.33
N LYS A 132 -8.77 7.38 0.63
CA LYS A 132 -9.61 8.07 -0.36
C LYS A 132 -8.79 8.77 -1.46
N ILE A 133 -7.59 9.27 -1.15
CA ILE A 133 -6.64 9.81 -2.12
C ILE A 133 -6.13 8.67 -3.02
N LEU A 134 -5.68 7.56 -2.43
CA LEU A 134 -5.20 6.38 -3.17
C LEU A 134 -6.29 5.77 -4.06
N ASN A 135 -7.52 5.74 -3.58
CA ASN A 135 -8.67 5.30 -4.33
C ASN A 135 -9.95 5.99 -3.85
N LYS A 136 -10.61 6.75 -4.72
CA LYS A 136 -11.84 7.51 -4.36
C LYS A 136 -12.98 6.64 -3.83
N GLU A 137 -13.06 5.39 -4.29
CA GLU A 137 -14.06 4.40 -3.83
C GLU A 137 -13.61 3.64 -2.57
N ARG A 138 -12.39 3.93 -2.08
CA ARG A 138 -11.74 3.27 -0.93
C ARG A 138 -11.59 1.75 -1.11
N ASN A 139 -11.52 1.30 -2.36
CA ASN A 139 -11.39 -0.10 -2.69
C ASN A 139 -9.92 -0.55 -2.52
N LEU A 140 -9.65 -1.27 -1.42
CA LEU A 140 -8.30 -1.75 -1.09
C LEU A 140 -7.74 -2.67 -2.19
N SER A 141 -8.57 -3.47 -2.85
CA SER A 141 -8.14 -4.32 -3.97
C SER A 141 -7.68 -3.49 -5.17
N LYS A 142 -8.26 -2.31 -5.43
CA LYS A 142 -7.74 -1.41 -6.48
C LYS A 142 -6.36 -0.87 -6.13
N ILE A 143 -6.09 -0.60 -4.85
CA ILE A 143 -4.77 -0.14 -4.37
C ILE A 143 -3.71 -1.23 -4.57
N THR A 144 -4.03 -2.51 -4.35
CA THR A 144 -3.07 -3.62 -4.62
C THR A 144 -2.61 -3.66 -6.09
N LYS A 145 -3.42 -3.21 -7.04
CA LYS A 145 -3.03 -3.14 -8.46
C LYS A 145 -1.95 -2.09 -8.69
N VAL A 146 -1.98 -0.98 -7.95
CA VAL A 146 -0.93 0.04 -7.96
C VAL A 146 0.38 -0.56 -7.44
N LEU A 147 0.32 -1.30 -6.32
CA LEU A 147 1.47 -1.98 -5.73
C LEU A 147 2.08 -3.01 -6.70
N LYS A 148 1.24 -3.80 -7.37
CA LYS A 148 1.69 -4.76 -8.40
C LYS A 148 2.35 -4.07 -9.58
N SER A 149 1.76 -2.97 -10.06
CA SER A 149 2.31 -2.18 -11.16
C SER A 149 3.67 -1.59 -10.80
N TRP A 150 3.78 -0.99 -9.61
CA TRP A 150 5.05 -0.46 -9.10
C TRP A 150 6.11 -1.55 -8.97
N ARG A 151 5.78 -2.71 -8.37
CA ARG A 151 6.72 -3.82 -8.24
C ARG A 151 7.16 -4.37 -9.60
N ASN A 152 6.27 -4.41 -10.59
CA ASN A 152 6.65 -4.79 -11.96
C ASN A 152 7.67 -3.81 -12.55
N GLN A 153 7.54 -2.50 -12.31
CA GLN A 153 8.55 -1.52 -12.73
C GLN A 153 9.92 -1.82 -12.11
N LEU A 154 9.98 -2.18 -10.83
CA LEU A 154 11.23 -2.62 -10.19
C LEU A 154 11.84 -3.82 -10.89
N VAL A 155 11.03 -4.83 -11.23
CA VAL A 155 11.49 -6.02 -11.95
C VAL A 155 12.05 -5.66 -13.34
N TYR A 156 11.43 -4.71 -14.04
CA TYR A 156 11.94 -4.23 -15.34
C TYR A 156 13.26 -3.48 -15.23
N ILE A 157 13.45 -2.71 -14.16
CA ILE A 157 14.69 -1.97 -13.88
C ILE A 157 15.82 -2.95 -13.49
N GLN A 158 15.53 -3.93 -12.63
CA GLN A 158 16.52 -4.90 -12.16
C GLN A 158 16.98 -5.85 -13.26
N TYR A 159 16.08 -6.26 -14.15
CA TYR A 159 16.37 -7.22 -15.21
C TYR A 159 16.16 -6.58 -16.59
N PRO A 160 16.96 -5.62 -17.05
CA PRO A 160 16.77 -4.97 -18.35
C PRO A 160 16.96 -5.98 -19.50
N VAL A 161 16.13 -5.89 -20.53
CA VAL A 161 16.34 -6.65 -21.77
C VAL A 161 17.21 -5.77 -22.64
N ASN A 162 18.47 -6.15 -22.82
CA ASN A 162 19.33 -5.52 -23.80
C ASN A 162 18.70 -5.75 -25.18
N THR A 163 18.16 -4.70 -25.78
CA THR A 163 17.84 -4.67 -27.20
C THR A 163 19.15 -4.52 -27.96
N ASN A 164 19.81 -5.65 -28.22
CA ASN A 164 20.82 -5.75 -29.27
C ASN A 164 20.15 -6.25 -30.54
#